data_AF-A0A9D3S232-F1
#
_entry.id   AF-A0A9D3S232-F1
#
_cell.length_a   1.000
_cell.length_b   1.000
_cell.length_c   1.000
_cell.angle_alpha   90.00
_cell.angle_beta   90.00
_cell.angle_gamma   90.00
#
_symmetry.space_group_name_H-M   'P 1'
#
loop_
_entity.id
_entity.type
_entity.pdbx_description
1 polymer ?
#
loop_
_entity_poly.entity_id
_entity_poly.type
_entity_poly.pdbx_seq_one_letter_code
_entity_poly.pdbx_strand_id
1 'polypeptide(L)'
;MGIASFGVLIGLLLASPASPSRVVLSVSVGHSRTLPCNGTRSGDVEWWFQQKSHPDWLVVAELHTGSFSPGSGFQERVESFHLTKPGNYSLTLSNVVYSDFGIYECRYKDETVLSDVKLNIFVPSDVPVALGMSASLPCFGNIKKHTSADDLDILWKRDEKIVYQLLKNSTTYGPGFENRASVSPEQALHGNLSLTIR
;
A
#
# COMPACT_ATOMS: atom_id res chain seq x y z
N MET A 1 5.90 -11.78 73.09
CA MET A 1 5.94 -10.66 72.13
C MET A 1 6.46 -11.20 70.81
N GLY A 2 5.61 -11.26 69.78
CA GLY A 2 6.01 -11.64 68.43
C GLY A 2 5.01 -11.00 67.46
N ILE A 3 5.41 -9.91 66.83
CA ILE A 3 4.57 -9.15 65.89
C ILE A 3 4.89 -9.67 64.49
N ALA A 4 3.93 -10.30 63.84
CA ALA A 4 4.03 -10.69 62.44
C ALA A 4 3.77 -9.44 61.58
N SER A 5 4.80 -8.99 60.86
CA SER A 5 4.70 -7.89 59.90
C SER A 5 4.18 -8.43 58.57
N PHE A 6 2.96 -8.06 58.18
CA PHE A 6 2.42 -8.31 56.84
C PHE A 6 2.85 -7.17 55.92
N GLY A 7 3.91 -7.40 55.13
CA GLY A 7 4.28 -6.51 54.04
C GLY A 7 3.31 -6.66 52.88
N VAL A 8 2.55 -5.61 52.57
CA VAL A 8 1.74 -5.53 51.36
C VAL A 8 2.68 -5.19 50.19
N LEU A 9 2.90 -6.16 49.30
CA LEU A 9 3.63 -5.96 48.06
C LEU A 9 2.72 -5.23 47.07
N ILE A 10 2.85 -3.90 46.97
CA ILE A 10 2.12 -3.10 45.99
C ILE A 10 2.80 -3.32 44.64
N GLY A 11 2.25 -4.23 43.83
CA GLY A 11 2.69 -4.43 42.46
C GLY A 11 2.39 -3.18 41.62
N LEU A 12 3.42 -2.49 41.15
CA LEU A 12 3.29 -1.44 40.14
C LEU A 12 2.83 -2.07 38.82
N LEU A 13 1.55 -1.94 38.51
CA LEU A 13 1.00 -2.20 37.18
C LEU A 13 1.56 -1.13 36.23
N LEU A 14 2.61 -1.48 35.48
CA LEU A 14 3.06 -0.69 34.34
C LEU A 14 1.98 -0.79 33.26
N ALA A 15 1.16 0.26 33.13
CA ALA A 15 0.26 0.38 32.00
C ALA A 15 1.09 0.56 30.72
N SER A 16 1.06 -0.43 29.82
CA SER A 16 1.67 -0.28 28.50
C SER A 16 1.01 0.90 27.77
N PRO A 17 1.77 1.69 26.99
CA PRO A 17 1.20 2.75 26.16
C PRO A 17 0.13 2.16 25.25
N ALA A 18 -1.09 2.70 25.30
CA ALA A 18 -2.16 2.28 24.40
C ALA A 18 -1.77 2.67 22.96
N SER A 19 -1.67 1.68 22.08
CA SER A 19 -1.43 1.91 20.66
C SER A 19 -2.58 2.72 20.04
N PRO A 20 -2.32 3.55 19.01
CA PRO A 20 -3.37 4.27 18.31
C PRO A 20 -4.44 3.32 17.77
N SER A 21 -5.69 3.76 17.77
CA SER A 21 -6.77 3.03 17.10
C SER A 21 -6.59 3.10 15.59
N ARG A 22 -6.74 1.96 14.89
CA ARG A 22 -6.56 1.89 13.45
C ARG A 22 -7.63 2.70 12.69
N VAL A 23 -7.19 3.62 11.85
CA VAL A 23 -8.02 4.40 10.93
C VAL A 23 -8.18 3.64 9.62
N VAL A 24 -9.40 3.53 9.10
CA VAL A 24 -9.65 2.90 7.79
C VAL A 24 -10.04 3.96 6.77
N LEU A 25 -9.25 4.09 5.71
CA LEU A 25 -9.50 5.00 4.61
C LEU A 25 -9.79 4.24 3.32
N SER A 26 -10.38 4.92 2.35
CA SER A 26 -10.60 4.36 1.02
C SER A 26 -10.38 5.40 -0.06
N VAL A 27 -9.86 4.96 -1.20
CA VAL A 27 -9.52 5.79 -2.36
C VAL A 27 -9.63 4.96 -3.63
N SER A 28 -10.02 5.57 -4.74
CA SER A 28 -10.03 4.91 -6.04
C SER A 28 -8.65 4.96 -6.70
N VAL A 29 -8.32 3.98 -7.53
CA VAL A 29 -7.10 4.02 -8.35
C VAL A 29 -7.02 5.35 -9.13
N GLY A 30 -5.81 5.89 -9.26
CA GLY A 30 -5.51 7.16 -9.93
C GLY A 30 -5.80 8.42 -9.10
N HIS A 31 -6.51 8.31 -7.97
CA HIS A 31 -6.82 9.46 -7.11
C HIS A 31 -5.77 9.65 -6.01
N SER A 32 -5.86 10.79 -5.31
CA SER A 32 -5.01 11.09 -4.16
C SER A 32 -5.76 10.90 -2.84
N ARG A 33 -5.03 10.57 -1.77
CA ARG A 33 -5.56 10.47 -0.41
C ARG A 33 -4.58 11.01 0.62
N THR A 34 -5.06 11.82 1.55
CA THR A 34 -4.28 12.24 2.73
C THR A 34 -4.39 11.21 3.84
N LEU A 35 -3.24 10.73 4.31
CA LEU A 35 -3.07 9.86 5.48
C LEU A 35 -2.80 10.76 6.70
N PRO A 36 -3.70 10.79 7.70
CA PRO A 36 -3.57 11.70 8.82
C PRO A 36 -2.49 11.24 9.79
N CYS A 37 -1.65 12.17 10.25
CA CYS A 37 -0.74 11.96 11.36
C CYS A 37 -0.46 13.30 12.06
N ASN A 38 -0.92 13.44 13.31
CA ASN A 38 -0.68 14.60 14.15
C ASN A 38 0.20 14.18 15.32
N GLY A 39 1.33 14.86 15.50
CA GLY A 39 2.21 14.59 16.63
C GLY A 39 1.79 15.37 17.87
N THR A 40 2.13 14.82 19.02
CA THR A 40 1.92 15.44 20.34
C THR A 40 3.11 16.30 20.77
N ARG A 41 4.23 16.17 20.06
CA ARG A 41 5.48 16.94 20.24
C ARG A 41 6.19 17.19 18.91
N SER A 42 7.12 18.14 18.91
CA SER A 42 8.08 18.29 17.81
C SER A 42 9.06 17.13 17.82
N GLY A 43 9.37 16.59 16.64
CA GLY A 43 10.34 15.52 16.49
C GLY A 43 10.40 15.00 15.06
N ASP A 44 11.42 14.20 14.80
CA ASP A 44 11.56 13.47 13.54
C ASP A 44 10.56 12.30 13.49
N VAL A 45 9.90 12.13 12.35
CA VAL A 45 8.87 11.14 12.10
C VAL A 45 9.14 10.37 10.82
N GLU A 46 8.78 9.10 10.81
CA GLU A 46 8.85 8.24 9.64
C GLU A 46 7.49 7.64 9.34
N TRP A 47 7.19 7.51 8.05
CA TRP A 47 6.07 6.74 7.55
C TRP A 47 6.55 5.41 6.99
N TRP A 48 5.89 4.34 7.40
CA TRP A 48 6.17 2.97 7.03
C TRP A 48 4.94 2.33 6.40
N PHE A 49 5.14 1.44 5.44
CA PHE A 49 4.08 0.74 4.71
C PHE A 49 4.30 -0.76 4.75
N GLN A 50 3.29 -1.49 5.20
CA GLN A 50 3.20 -2.93 5.07
C GLN A 50 2.12 -3.27 4.05
N GLN A 51 2.57 -3.78 2.91
CA GLN A 51 1.67 -4.23 1.86
C GLN A 51 0.91 -5.47 2.30
N LYS A 52 -0.39 -5.57 1.95
CA LYS A 52 -1.14 -6.77 2.29
C LYS A 52 -0.51 -8.01 1.63
N SER A 53 -0.41 -9.08 2.41
CA SER A 53 0.19 -10.37 2.04
C SER A 53 1.72 -10.37 1.88
N HIS A 54 2.41 -9.29 2.27
CA HIS A 54 3.86 -9.23 2.32
C HIS A 54 4.31 -8.76 3.71
N PRO A 55 5.24 -9.47 4.38
CA PRO A 55 5.61 -9.16 5.76
C PRO A 55 6.52 -7.93 5.89
N ASP A 56 7.25 -7.60 4.81
CA ASP A 56 8.27 -6.55 4.80
C ASP A 56 7.64 -5.16 4.94
N TRP A 57 8.20 -4.35 5.83
CA TRP A 57 7.89 -2.93 5.95
C TRP A 57 8.78 -2.12 5.02
N LEU A 58 8.18 -1.16 4.32
CA LEU A 58 8.86 -0.24 3.41
C LEU A 58 8.76 1.18 3.95
N VAL A 59 9.84 1.95 3.83
CA VAL A 59 9.80 3.39 4.13
C VAL A 59 9.00 4.10 3.05
N VAL A 60 7.99 4.87 3.46
CA VAL A 60 7.17 5.71 2.60
C VAL A 60 7.76 7.12 2.52
N ALA A 61 8.13 7.69 3.67
CA ALA A 61 8.83 8.95 3.75
C ALA A 61 9.46 9.17 5.14
N GLU A 62 10.52 9.98 5.16
CA GLU A 62 11.18 10.48 6.37
C GLU A 62 10.95 11.98 6.48
N LEU A 63 10.48 12.43 7.64
CA LEU A 63 10.18 13.82 7.96
C LEU A 63 11.10 14.23 9.11
N HIS A 64 12.20 14.91 8.79
CA HIS A 64 13.13 15.42 9.80
C HIS A 64 13.06 16.93 9.90
N THR A 65 13.61 17.47 10.97
CA THR A 65 13.65 18.93 11.18
C THR A 65 14.25 19.64 9.96
N GLY A 66 13.39 20.35 9.22
CA GLY A 66 13.78 21.11 8.03
C GLY A 66 13.98 20.28 6.75
N SER A 67 13.68 18.98 6.74
CA SER A 67 13.79 18.14 5.55
C SER A 67 12.66 17.12 5.41
N PHE A 68 12.44 16.71 4.16
CA PHE A 68 11.45 15.69 3.79
C PHE A 68 12.04 14.83 2.67
N SER A 69 12.04 13.52 2.87
CA SER A 69 12.63 12.56 1.94
C SER A 69 11.62 11.45 1.63
N PRO A 70 11.09 11.36 0.41
CA PRO A 70 10.27 10.22 -0.02
C PRO A 70 11.08 8.91 -0.05
N GLY A 71 10.45 7.83 0.37
CA GLY A 71 11.01 6.47 0.26
C GLY A 71 10.92 5.89 -1.15
N SER A 72 11.60 4.77 -1.36
CA SER A 72 11.63 4.10 -2.66
C SER A 72 10.25 3.60 -3.09
N GLY A 73 9.87 3.85 -4.34
CA GLY A 73 8.55 3.50 -4.87
C GLY A 73 7.43 4.45 -4.44
N PHE A 74 7.77 5.54 -3.76
CA PHE A 74 6.87 6.63 -3.36
C PHE A 74 7.36 8.01 -3.81
N GLN A 75 8.54 8.10 -4.45
CA GLN A 75 9.05 9.36 -5.00
C GLN A 75 8.02 9.99 -5.95
N GLU A 76 7.95 11.33 -5.93
CA GLU A 76 7.03 12.15 -6.74
C GLU A 76 5.53 11.90 -6.46
N ARG A 77 5.21 11.02 -5.52
CA ARG A 77 3.83 10.63 -5.18
C ARG A 77 3.43 10.99 -3.76
N VAL A 78 4.36 11.39 -2.90
CA VAL A 78 4.07 11.81 -1.54
C VAL A 78 4.40 13.28 -1.34
N GLU A 79 3.45 14.00 -0.76
CA GLU A 79 3.59 15.40 -0.35
C GLU A 79 3.36 15.51 1.16
N SER A 80 4.20 16.30 1.84
CA SER A 80 4.15 16.50 3.29
C SER A 80 3.76 17.92 3.66
N PHE A 81 3.03 18.05 4.78
CA PHE A 81 2.70 19.34 5.38
C PHE A 81 3.72 19.79 6.44
N HIS A 82 4.66 18.92 6.81
CA HIS A 82 5.56 19.10 7.96
C HIS A 82 6.37 20.39 7.92
N LEU A 83 6.91 20.74 6.75
CA LEU A 83 7.76 21.93 6.59
C LEU A 83 7.01 23.25 6.74
N THR A 84 5.68 23.25 6.52
CA THR A 84 4.85 24.47 6.60
C THR A 84 3.99 24.51 7.86
N LYS A 85 3.72 23.35 8.47
CA LYS A 85 2.86 23.19 9.65
C LYS A 85 3.53 22.24 10.64
N PRO A 86 4.42 22.76 11.50
CA PRO A 86 5.06 21.96 12.54
C PRO A 86 4.04 21.19 13.38
N GLY A 87 4.32 19.91 13.67
CA GLY A 87 3.40 19.02 14.38
C GLY A 87 2.37 18.30 13.51
N ASN A 88 2.18 18.72 12.25
CA ASN A 88 1.40 17.99 11.25
C ASN A 88 2.33 17.14 10.38
N TYR A 89 2.32 15.83 10.60
CA TYR A 89 3.12 14.84 9.88
C TYR A 89 2.29 14.05 8.87
N SER A 90 1.10 14.55 8.51
CA SER A 90 0.23 13.91 7.52
C SER A 90 0.90 13.90 6.14
N LEU A 91 0.61 12.87 5.34
CA LEU A 91 1.08 12.76 3.96
C LEU A 91 -0.10 12.70 2.99
N THR A 92 0.01 13.38 1.85
CA THR A 92 -0.87 13.11 0.70
C THR A 92 -0.16 12.13 -0.22
N LEU A 93 -0.77 10.96 -0.43
CA LEU A 93 -0.36 9.98 -1.44
C LEU A 93 -1.16 10.22 -2.72
N SER A 94 -0.49 10.58 -3.80
CA SER A 94 -1.07 10.87 -5.12
C SER A 94 -0.96 9.70 -6.08
N ASN A 95 -1.84 9.70 -7.10
CA ASN A 95 -1.92 8.69 -8.16
C ASN A 95 -1.92 7.25 -7.60
N VAL A 96 -2.81 6.98 -6.64
CA VAL A 96 -2.87 5.69 -5.93
C VAL A 96 -3.01 4.52 -6.90
N VAL A 97 -2.19 3.49 -6.73
CA VAL A 97 -2.24 2.25 -7.51
C VAL A 97 -2.65 1.08 -6.62
N TYR A 98 -3.14 -0.02 -7.19
CA TYR A 98 -3.67 -1.13 -6.38
C TYR A 98 -2.63 -1.73 -5.42
N SER A 99 -1.35 -1.77 -5.80
CA SER A 99 -0.27 -2.23 -4.91
C SER A 99 0.01 -1.34 -3.69
N ASP A 100 -0.63 -0.17 -3.57
CA ASP A 100 -0.58 0.66 -2.34
C ASP A 100 -1.58 0.16 -1.26
N PHE A 101 -2.33 -0.91 -1.53
CA PHE A 101 -3.26 -1.49 -0.59
C PHE A 101 -2.53 -2.15 0.59
N GLY A 102 -2.76 -1.63 1.81
CA GLY A 102 -2.08 -2.15 3.00
C GLY A 102 -2.25 -1.26 4.23
N ILE A 103 -1.30 -1.42 5.15
CA ILE A 103 -1.22 -0.68 6.41
C ILE A 103 -0.09 0.34 6.30
N TYR A 104 -0.36 1.56 6.73
CA TYR A 104 0.58 2.65 6.82
C TYR A 104 0.72 3.06 8.29
N GLU A 105 1.94 3.12 8.80
CA GLU A 105 2.23 3.59 10.15
C GLU A 105 3.05 4.85 10.13
N CYS A 106 2.62 5.85 10.89
CA CYS A 106 3.37 7.06 11.19
C CYS A 106 3.96 6.91 12.58
N ARG A 107 5.28 7.07 12.75
CA ARG A 107 5.95 6.89 14.04
C ARG A 107 7.06 7.89 14.28
N TYR A 108 7.29 8.24 15.54
CA TYR A 108 8.53 8.91 15.92
C TYR A 108 9.73 7.94 15.78
N LYS A 109 10.95 8.48 15.73
CA LYS A 109 12.20 7.68 15.74
C LYS A 109 12.38 6.78 16.98
N ASP A 110 11.68 7.04 18.07
CA ASP A 110 11.65 6.17 19.25
C ASP A 110 10.56 5.07 19.15
N GLU A 111 10.06 4.81 17.93
CA GLU A 111 9.05 3.80 17.60
C GLU A 111 7.65 4.05 18.19
N THR A 112 7.44 5.23 18.82
CA THR A 112 6.10 5.62 19.26
C THR A 112 5.19 5.83 18.04
N VAL A 113 4.19 4.97 17.88
CA VAL A 113 3.21 5.06 16.78
C VAL A 113 2.27 6.23 17.03
N LEU A 114 2.16 7.12 16.04
CA LEU A 114 1.28 8.28 16.01
C LEU A 114 -0.01 8.01 15.24
N SER A 115 0.05 7.16 14.22
CA SER A 115 -1.09 6.82 13.37
C SER A 115 -0.89 5.43 12.76
N ASP A 116 -1.96 4.62 12.78
CA ASP A 116 -2.06 3.33 12.08
C ASP A 116 -3.23 3.44 11.10
N VAL A 117 -2.95 3.41 9.81
CA VAL A 117 -3.91 3.64 8.73
C VAL A 117 -3.98 2.43 7.81
N LYS A 118 -5.15 1.79 7.73
CA LYS A 118 -5.45 0.84 6.66
C LYS A 118 -6.03 1.58 5.46
N LEU A 119 -5.33 1.56 4.34
CA LEU A 119 -5.80 2.14 3.09
C LEU A 119 -6.45 1.04 2.25
N ASN A 120 -7.75 1.15 1.98
CA ASN A 120 -8.45 0.31 0.99
C ASN A 120 -8.44 1.00 -0.38
N ILE A 121 -8.36 0.20 -1.45
CA ILE A 121 -8.31 0.72 -2.82
C ILE A 121 -9.48 0.18 -3.63
N PHE A 122 -10.22 1.10 -4.24
CA PHE A 122 -11.31 0.77 -5.15
C PHE A 122 -10.84 0.82 -6.60
N VAL A 123 -11.29 -0.16 -7.36
CA VAL A 123 -10.98 -0.31 -8.79
C VAL A 123 -12.27 -0.12 -9.59
N PRO A 124 -12.18 0.32 -10.86
CA PRO A 124 -13.35 0.39 -11.73
C PRO A 124 -14.06 -0.96 -11.81
N SER A 125 -15.40 -0.92 -11.75
CA SER A 125 -16.24 -2.09 -12.03
C SER A 125 -16.39 -2.31 -13.54
N ASP A 126 -16.96 -3.45 -13.92
CA ASP A 126 -17.17 -3.84 -15.31
C ASP A 126 -17.86 -2.74 -16.12
N VAL A 127 -17.26 -2.37 -17.25
CA VAL A 127 -17.79 -1.37 -18.17
C VAL A 127 -18.34 -2.10 -19.40
N PRO A 128 -19.61 -1.91 -19.77
CA PRO A 128 -20.15 -2.49 -21.00
C PRO A 128 -19.42 -1.92 -22.22
N VAL A 129 -19.09 -2.79 -23.18
CA VAL A 129 -18.30 -2.45 -24.36
C VAL A 129 -19.12 -2.71 -25.62
N ALA A 130 -19.11 -1.76 -26.55
CA ALA A 130 -19.77 -1.92 -27.84
C ALA A 130 -19.07 -2.98 -28.70
N LEU A 131 -19.84 -3.65 -29.55
CA LEU A 131 -19.28 -4.65 -30.47
C LEU A 131 -18.23 -4.02 -31.39
N GLY A 132 -17.12 -4.74 -31.60
CA GLY A 132 -15.99 -4.29 -32.42
C GLY A 132 -15.00 -3.36 -31.71
N MET A 133 -15.27 -2.97 -30.46
CA MET A 133 -14.33 -2.22 -29.63
C MET A 133 -13.50 -3.14 -28.74
N SER A 134 -12.32 -2.67 -28.35
CA SER A 134 -11.48 -3.38 -27.38
C SER A 134 -12.19 -3.46 -26.03
N ALA A 135 -12.29 -4.66 -25.47
CA ALA A 135 -12.80 -4.90 -24.13
C ALA A 135 -11.65 -5.06 -23.14
N SER A 136 -11.83 -4.53 -21.93
CA SER A 136 -10.91 -4.77 -20.82
C SER A 136 -11.63 -5.60 -19.76
N LEU A 137 -11.07 -6.75 -19.42
CA LEU A 137 -11.53 -7.59 -18.32
C LEU A 137 -10.73 -7.21 -17.07
N PRO A 138 -11.36 -6.56 -16.07
CA PRO A 138 -10.65 -6.03 -14.93
C PRO A 138 -10.08 -7.16 -14.07
N CYS A 139 -8.80 -7.04 -13.72
CA CYS A 139 -8.16 -7.89 -12.71
C CYS A 139 -7.14 -7.05 -11.95
N PHE A 140 -7.26 -7.04 -10.63
CA PHE A 140 -6.39 -6.26 -9.76
C PHE A 140 -5.89 -7.14 -8.62
N GLY A 141 -4.58 -7.07 -8.37
CA GLY A 141 -3.91 -7.98 -7.45
C GLY A 141 -2.70 -7.30 -6.79
N ASN A 142 -2.35 -7.78 -5.59
CA ASN A 142 -1.21 -7.27 -4.86
C ASN A 142 0.08 -7.78 -5.51
N ILE A 143 0.79 -6.91 -6.23
CA ILE A 143 2.15 -7.18 -6.71
C ILE A 143 3.13 -6.50 -5.76
N LYS A 144 4.11 -7.24 -5.25
CA LYS A 144 5.09 -6.72 -4.28
C LYS A 144 5.74 -5.46 -4.85
N LYS A 145 5.84 -4.39 -4.06
CA LYS A 145 6.64 -3.23 -4.48
C LYS A 145 8.08 -3.66 -4.80
N HIS A 146 8.65 -3.06 -5.85
CA HIS A 146 9.97 -3.38 -6.40
C HIS A 146 10.10 -4.76 -7.07
N THR A 147 8.99 -5.45 -7.36
CA THR A 147 9.01 -6.58 -8.31
C THR A 147 9.54 -6.10 -9.66
N SER A 148 10.41 -6.90 -10.30
CA SER A 148 10.85 -6.66 -11.67
C SER A 148 9.78 -7.14 -12.66
N ALA A 149 9.72 -6.52 -13.85
CA ALA A 149 8.88 -7.01 -14.93
C ALA A 149 9.24 -8.45 -15.34
N ASP A 150 10.50 -8.84 -15.20
CA ASP A 150 11.00 -10.19 -15.51
C ASP A 150 10.55 -11.25 -14.48
N ASP A 151 10.00 -10.84 -13.34
CA ASP A 151 9.49 -11.74 -12.31
C ASP A 151 7.95 -11.85 -12.34
N LEU A 152 7.31 -11.25 -13.34
CA LEU A 152 5.86 -11.30 -13.50
C LEU A 152 5.42 -12.60 -14.17
N ASP A 153 4.52 -13.31 -13.47
CA ASP A 153 3.83 -14.48 -14.00
C ASP A 153 2.32 -14.21 -13.97
N ILE A 154 1.71 -14.09 -15.15
CA ILE A 154 0.29 -13.74 -15.33
C ILE A 154 -0.37 -14.78 -16.23
N LEU A 155 -1.49 -15.34 -15.79
CA LEU A 155 -2.23 -16.34 -16.55
C LEU A 155 -3.72 -15.98 -16.61
N TRP A 156 -4.22 -15.82 -17.84
CA TRP A 156 -5.63 -15.71 -18.13
C TRP A 156 -6.13 -16.98 -18.83
N LYS A 157 -7.22 -17.54 -18.31
CA LYS A 157 -7.88 -18.72 -18.85
C LYS A 157 -9.35 -18.45 -19.11
N ARG A 158 -9.93 -19.17 -20.07
CA ARG A 158 -11.36 -19.28 -20.31
C ARG A 158 -11.69 -20.76 -20.45
N ASP A 159 -12.54 -21.28 -19.57
CA ASP A 159 -12.92 -22.70 -19.53
C ASP A 159 -11.68 -23.64 -19.52
N GLU A 160 -10.74 -23.36 -18.61
CA GLU A 160 -9.43 -24.02 -18.48
C GLU A 160 -8.45 -23.87 -19.66
N LYS A 161 -8.88 -23.31 -20.79
CA LYS A 161 -8.02 -23.04 -21.94
C LYS A 161 -7.29 -21.72 -21.74
N ILE A 162 -5.99 -21.71 -22.02
CA ILE A 162 -5.19 -20.48 -21.99
C ILE A 162 -5.78 -19.47 -22.96
N VAL A 163 -5.86 -18.22 -22.53
CA VAL A 163 -6.18 -17.05 -23.38
C VAL A 163 -4.90 -16.24 -23.57
N TYR A 164 -4.22 -15.94 -22.47
CA TYR A 164 -2.99 -15.17 -22.43
C TYR A 164 -2.12 -15.69 -21.28
N GLN A 165 -0.82 -15.85 -21.51
CA GLN A 165 0.14 -16.16 -20.47
C GLN A 165 1.38 -15.30 -20.66
N LEU A 166 1.76 -14.58 -19.61
CA LEU A 166 3.06 -13.96 -19.45
C LEU A 166 3.83 -14.79 -18.42
N LEU A 167 4.99 -15.30 -18.81
CA LEU A 167 5.94 -15.93 -17.92
C LEU A 167 7.25 -15.18 -18.06
N LYS A 168 7.60 -14.38 -17.04
CA LYS A 168 8.71 -13.43 -17.10
C LYS A 168 8.52 -12.42 -18.24
N ASN A 169 9.36 -12.51 -19.27
CA ASN A 169 9.28 -11.69 -20.49
C ASN A 169 8.74 -12.45 -21.71
N SER A 170 8.35 -13.72 -21.54
CA SER A 170 7.83 -14.55 -22.61
C SER A 170 6.31 -14.56 -22.58
N THR A 171 5.70 -14.15 -23.69
CA THR A 171 4.24 -14.16 -23.84
C THR A 171 3.80 -15.29 -24.76
N THR A 172 2.82 -16.09 -24.33
CA THR A 172 2.14 -17.09 -25.15
C THR A 172 0.63 -16.85 -25.16
N TYR A 173 -0.04 -17.36 -26.18
CA TYR A 173 -1.45 -17.12 -26.43
C TYR A 173 -2.22 -18.43 -26.62
N GLY A 174 -3.49 -18.39 -26.26
CA GLY A 174 -4.43 -19.42 -26.69
C GLY A 174 -4.82 -19.28 -28.16
N PRO A 175 -5.32 -20.37 -28.78
CA PRO A 175 -5.82 -20.33 -30.16
C PRO A 175 -6.87 -19.24 -30.37
N GLY A 176 -6.65 -18.36 -31.34
CA GLY A 176 -7.55 -17.26 -31.71
C GLY A 176 -7.41 -16.01 -30.85
N PHE A 177 -6.42 -15.96 -29.96
CA PHE A 177 -6.07 -14.80 -29.14
C PHE A 177 -4.70 -14.21 -29.48
N GLU A 178 -3.97 -14.81 -30.42
CA GLU A 178 -2.69 -14.33 -30.91
C GLU A 178 -2.83 -12.87 -31.35
N ASN A 179 -2.03 -12.01 -30.74
CA ASN A 179 -2.07 -10.56 -30.92
C ASN A 179 -3.36 -9.87 -30.48
N ARG A 180 -4.45 -10.58 -30.18
CA ARG A 180 -5.74 -9.99 -29.78
C ARG A 180 -5.88 -9.80 -28.29
N ALA A 181 -5.12 -10.53 -27.49
CA ALA A 181 -5.08 -10.40 -26.05
C ALA A 181 -3.81 -9.67 -25.59
N SER A 182 -3.87 -8.84 -24.56
CA SER A 182 -2.67 -8.25 -23.95
C SER A 182 -2.90 -7.83 -22.50
N VAL A 183 -1.83 -7.86 -21.71
CA VAL A 183 -1.72 -7.25 -20.39
C VAL A 183 -0.54 -6.27 -20.45
N SER A 184 -0.65 -5.10 -19.82
CA SER A 184 0.47 -4.15 -19.73
C SER A 184 1.40 -4.55 -18.58
N PRO A 185 2.67 -4.93 -18.83
CA PRO A 185 3.60 -5.26 -17.75
C PRO A 185 3.85 -4.09 -16.79
N GLU A 186 3.90 -2.87 -17.32
CA GLU A 186 4.05 -1.64 -16.52
C GLU A 186 2.88 -1.46 -15.54
N GLN A 187 1.65 -1.62 -16.02
CA GLN A 187 0.47 -1.54 -15.16
C GLN A 187 0.37 -2.73 -14.19
N ALA A 188 0.86 -3.91 -14.60
CA ALA A 188 0.92 -5.09 -13.75
C ALA A 188 1.83 -4.87 -12.54
N LEU A 189 2.97 -4.20 -12.68
CA LEU A 189 3.84 -3.81 -11.54
C LEU A 189 3.11 -2.94 -10.51
N HIS A 190 2.07 -2.24 -10.94
CA HIS A 190 1.20 -1.41 -10.10
C HIS A 190 -0.07 -2.12 -9.62
N GLY A 191 -0.18 -3.42 -9.88
CA GLY A 191 -1.28 -4.27 -9.45
C GLY A 191 -2.49 -4.29 -10.38
N ASN A 192 -2.38 -3.75 -11.59
CA ASN A 192 -3.41 -3.86 -12.63
C ASN A 192 -3.02 -4.95 -13.64
N LEU A 193 -3.68 -6.10 -13.52
CA LEU A 193 -3.44 -7.33 -14.30
C LEU A 193 -4.52 -7.54 -15.38
N SER A 194 -5.26 -6.48 -15.70
CA SER A 194 -6.43 -6.54 -16.57
C SER A 194 -6.07 -6.99 -17.99
N LEU A 195 -6.90 -7.87 -18.55
CA LEU A 195 -6.73 -8.37 -19.91
C LEU A 195 -7.46 -7.47 -20.88
N THR A 196 -6.74 -6.93 -21.87
CA THR A 196 -7.35 -6.25 -23.02
C THR A 196 -7.54 -7.24 -24.15
N ILE A 197 -8.75 -7.30 -24.72
CA ILE A 197 -9.09 -8.12 -25.88
C ILE A 197 -9.56 -7.19 -27.00
N ARG A 198 -9.01 -7.36 -28.20
CA ARG A 198 -9.37 -6.60 -29.42
C ARG A 198 -9.87 -7.48 -30.57
#